data_AF-A0AAD8Y797-F1
#
_entry.id   AF-A0AAD8Y797-F1
#
_cell.length_a   1.000
_cell.length_b   1.000
_cell.length_c   1.000
_cell.angle_alpha   90.00
_cell.angle_beta   90.00
_cell.angle_gamma   90.00
#
_symmetry.space_group_name_H-M   'P 1'
#
loop_
_entity.id
_entity.type
_entity.pdbx_description
1 polymer ?
#
loop_
_entity_poly.entity_id
_entity_poly.type
_entity_poly.pdbx_seq_one_letter_code
_entity_poly.pdbx_strand_id
1 'polypeptide(L)'
;MASVASITSSAQSLPLRWLLLIVLLVNLLIVVSILVILPVYTIFLALINIIRANYFVTSPRDELKGETNNSGSSSNSGPWSNICTSIFQGRVFHVRQRPKIHSFQYPLTFSVVDLDEACELFGSRAVAPDCSTINSDSKQSDDRGKLWPLSSLMQLRDEDHLKNGEGLPTATTTDATQIITKLSMKERVINLLHERTDGKLNLKQQPPRKILLVTHLMYFGYCFNPVSFFFILNKQQDEIEAVVVEVSNTPWNEMSIYVLHPDSVDTTLSQVYPSNSTKSLAKDGNMTSNTYHYQCEKKFHVSPFMTMDHDYDWKFQLDEDRIVVQAQMYKHVTEEVDDTNEEKKDGSDDSEKNKGILYFTAGFDIHRTINPTTQSYPLQLSKIILRYPIYCFVIQIWIHYEALKLLLKGIQFIPHPEGSETGASKAIAVVMGPVFVVMDMMNDLFVRLKGGGGEKTM
;
A
#
# COMPACT_ATOMS: atom_id res chain seq x y z
N MET A 1 -78.06 0.28 -4.37
CA MET A 1 -76.92 0.57 -3.47
C MET A 1 -76.44 -0.73 -2.84
N ALA A 2 -75.63 -1.49 -3.58
CA ALA A 2 -74.92 -2.66 -3.07
C ALA A 2 -73.60 -2.74 -3.84
N SER A 3 -72.55 -2.13 -3.28
CA SER A 3 -71.16 -2.34 -3.67
C SER A 3 -70.29 -1.66 -2.61
N VAL A 4 -69.07 -2.17 -2.41
CA VAL A 4 -68.05 -1.74 -1.46
C VAL A 4 -68.14 -2.37 -0.06
N ALA A 5 -67.83 -3.66 0.02
CA ALA A 5 -67.05 -4.22 1.11
C ALA A 5 -66.37 -5.51 0.65
N SER A 6 -65.09 -5.69 1.02
CA SER A 6 -64.25 -6.90 0.88
C SER A 6 -63.29 -6.99 -0.31
N ILE A 7 -62.34 -6.05 -0.43
CA ILE A 7 -61.01 -6.36 -0.97
C ILE A 7 -59.95 -5.65 -0.12
N THR A 8 -59.66 -6.15 1.07
CA THR A 8 -58.37 -5.94 1.74
C THR A 8 -58.08 -7.10 2.71
N SER A 9 -56.80 -7.47 2.79
CA SER A 9 -56.17 -8.43 3.72
C SER A 9 -56.06 -9.91 3.26
N SER A 10 -54.99 -10.19 2.51
CA SER A 10 -54.33 -11.49 2.57
C SER A 10 -52.82 -11.37 2.26
N ALA A 11 -52.14 -10.44 2.92
CA ALA A 11 -50.68 -10.52 3.05
C ALA A 11 -50.37 -11.33 4.32
N GLN A 12 -50.31 -12.66 4.18
CA GLN A 12 -49.85 -13.53 5.26
C GLN A 12 -48.38 -13.23 5.55
N SER A 13 -48.10 -12.60 6.68
CA SER A 13 -46.74 -12.42 7.19
C SER A 13 -46.09 -13.79 7.41
N LEU A 14 -45.00 -14.09 6.71
CA LEU A 14 -44.20 -15.28 6.97
C LEU A 14 -43.79 -15.31 8.45
N PRO A 15 -43.98 -16.43 9.17
CA PRO A 15 -43.61 -16.51 10.58
C PRO A 15 -42.11 -16.23 10.74
N LEU A 16 -41.73 -15.42 11.75
CA LEU A 16 -40.35 -14.99 12.01
C LEU A 16 -39.31 -16.12 11.99
N ARG A 17 -39.72 -17.34 12.37
CA ARG A 17 -38.88 -18.56 12.32
C ARG A 17 -38.49 -18.97 10.89
N TRP A 18 -39.40 -18.84 9.93
CA TRP A 18 -39.12 -19.11 8.52
C TRP A 18 -38.22 -18.05 7.91
N LEU A 19 -38.40 -16.77 8.30
CA LEU A 19 -37.50 -15.70 7.89
C LEU A 19 -36.06 -15.96 8.39
N LEU A 20 -35.90 -16.30 9.68
CA LEU A 20 -34.61 -16.67 10.27
C LEU A 20 -33.98 -17.89 9.57
N LEU A 21 -34.78 -18.91 9.25
CA LEU A 21 -34.31 -20.12 8.57
C LEU A 21 -33.86 -19.83 7.13
N ILE A 22 -34.59 -18.98 6.41
CA ILE A 22 -34.21 -18.51 5.07
C ILE A 22 -32.90 -17.70 5.14
N VAL A 23 -32.78 -16.78 6.10
CA VAL A 23 -31.54 -16.02 6.30
C VAL A 23 -30.36 -16.94 6.63
N LEU A 24 -30.56 -17.96 7.48
CA LEU A 24 -29.54 -18.96 7.78
C LEU A 24 -29.15 -19.79 6.55
N LEU A 25 -30.14 -20.25 5.77
CA LEU A 25 -29.89 -21.02 4.54
C LEU A 25 -29.18 -20.20 3.48
N VAL A 26 -29.57 -18.94 3.28
CA VAL A 26 -28.90 -18.03 2.34
C VAL A 26 -27.47 -17.76 2.76
N ASN A 27 -27.23 -17.48 4.05
CA ASN A 27 -25.87 -17.31 4.58
C ASN A 27 -25.04 -18.60 4.45
N LEU A 28 -25.63 -19.77 4.73
CA LEU A 28 -24.97 -21.05 4.54
C LEU A 28 -24.62 -21.29 3.06
N LEU A 29 -25.53 -20.94 2.14
CA LEU A 29 -25.29 -21.09 0.70
C LEU A 29 -24.18 -20.16 0.21
N ILE A 30 -24.13 -18.92 0.72
CA ILE A 30 -23.05 -17.96 0.47
C ILE A 30 -21.73 -18.50 1.02
N VAL A 31 -21.71 -18.99 2.25
CA VAL A 31 -20.53 -19.57 2.90
C VAL A 31 -20.02 -20.80 2.13
N VAL A 32 -20.91 -21.71 1.73
CA VAL A 32 -20.55 -22.89 0.92
C VAL A 32 -20.05 -22.48 -0.47
N SER A 33 -20.66 -21.47 -1.09
CA SER A 33 -20.20 -20.95 -2.39
C SER A 33 -18.79 -20.35 -2.30
N ILE A 34 -18.51 -19.60 -1.24
CA ILE A 34 -17.19 -18.98 -1.01
C ILE A 34 -16.14 -20.03 -0.61
N LEU A 35 -16.49 -20.98 0.27
CA LEU A 35 -15.53 -21.94 0.82
C LEU A 35 -15.30 -23.17 -0.06
N VAL A 36 -16.25 -23.53 -0.92
CA VAL A 36 -16.18 -24.77 -1.72
C VAL A 36 -16.16 -24.47 -3.21
N ILE A 37 -17.09 -23.65 -3.71
CA ILE A 37 -17.20 -23.41 -5.16
C ILE A 37 -16.03 -22.57 -5.66
N LEU A 38 -15.67 -21.50 -4.94
CA LEU A 38 -14.55 -20.63 -5.34
C LEU A 38 -13.20 -21.39 -5.39
N PRO A 39 -12.82 -22.20 -4.37
CA PRO A 39 -11.57 -22.95 -4.42
C PRO A 39 -11.60 -24.08 -5.45
N VAL A 40 -12.73 -24.78 -5.62
CA VAL A 40 -12.86 -25.82 -6.65
C VAL A 40 -12.77 -25.23 -8.05
N TYR A 41 -13.43 -24.09 -8.29
CA TYR A 41 -13.40 -23.38 -9.56
C TYR A 41 -11.99 -22.87 -9.89
N THR A 42 -11.29 -22.29 -8.92
CA THR A 42 -9.91 -21.84 -9.11
C THR A 42 -8.91 -22.98 -9.28
N ILE A 43 -9.08 -24.12 -8.58
CA ILE A 43 -8.29 -25.33 -8.81
C ILE A 43 -8.55 -25.87 -10.22
N PHE A 44 -9.81 -25.90 -10.66
CA PHE A 44 -10.17 -26.31 -12.02
C PHE A 44 -9.55 -25.40 -13.08
N LEU A 45 -9.60 -24.08 -12.90
CA LEU A 45 -8.94 -23.12 -13.78
C LEU A 45 -7.41 -23.26 -13.76
N ALA A 46 -6.81 -23.49 -12.60
CA ALA A 46 -5.38 -23.77 -12.48
C ALA A 46 -4.98 -25.07 -13.21
N LEU A 47 -5.82 -26.10 -13.15
CA LEU A 47 -5.62 -27.36 -13.86
C LEU A 47 -5.67 -27.18 -15.38
N ILE A 48 -6.66 -26.41 -15.87
CA ILE A 48 -6.76 -26.04 -17.29
C ILE A 48 -5.50 -25.29 -17.75
N ASN A 49 -4.96 -24.40 -16.91
CA ASN A 49 -3.74 -23.67 -17.23
C ASN A 49 -2.49 -24.56 -17.25
N ILE A 50 -2.36 -25.53 -16.33
CA ILE A 50 -1.27 -26.52 -16.38
C ILE A 50 -1.36 -27.35 -17.66
N ILE A 51 -2.57 -27.78 -18.02
CA ILE A 51 -2.81 -28.51 -19.27
C ILE A 51 -2.42 -27.63 -20.47
N ARG A 52 -2.92 -26.40 -20.57
CA ARG A 52 -2.60 -25.47 -21.68
C ARG A 52 -1.11 -25.15 -21.77
N ALA A 53 -0.43 -24.92 -20.63
CA ALA A 53 1.01 -24.69 -20.59
C ALA A 53 1.79 -25.92 -21.11
N ASN A 54 1.41 -27.13 -20.69
CA ASN A 54 2.03 -28.36 -21.17
C ASN A 54 1.74 -28.65 -22.65
N TYR A 55 0.55 -28.27 -23.16
CA TYR A 55 0.18 -28.44 -24.58
C TYR A 55 0.83 -27.41 -25.50
N PHE A 56 1.13 -26.19 -25.03
CA PHE A 56 1.79 -25.15 -25.84
C PHE A 56 3.33 -25.21 -25.78
N VAL A 57 3.91 -25.87 -24.77
CA VAL A 57 5.36 -26.10 -24.68
C VAL A 57 5.85 -27.21 -25.64
N THR A 58 4.94 -27.93 -26.32
CA THR A 58 5.27 -28.94 -27.34
C THR A 58 5.20 -28.45 -28.79
N SER A 59 5.29 -27.14 -29.05
CA SER A 59 5.62 -26.69 -30.42
C SER A 59 7.12 -26.82 -30.66
N PRO A 60 7.55 -27.52 -31.74
CA PRO A 60 8.96 -27.70 -32.04
C PRO A 60 9.59 -26.33 -32.30
N ARG A 61 10.64 -26.01 -31.52
CA ARG A 61 11.55 -24.91 -31.85
C ARG A 61 12.27 -25.31 -33.13
N ASP A 62 11.91 -24.68 -34.23
CA ASP A 62 12.73 -24.70 -35.43
C ASP A 62 14.12 -24.13 -35.11
N GLU A 63 15.10 -24.95 -35.47
CA GLU A 63 16.49 -24.56 -35.65
C GLU A 63 16.56 -23.36 -36.60
N LEU A 64 16.97 -22.21 -36.10
CA LEU A 64 17.66 -21.22 -36.90
C LEU A 64 18.77 -20.59 -36.05
N LYS A 65 19.95 -21.18 -36.24
CA LYS A 65 21.25 -20.61 -35.92
C LYS A 65 21.31 -19.19 -36.48
N GLY A 66 21.55 -18.22 -35.60
CA GLY A 66 22.19 -16.95 -35.93
C GLY A 66 23.57 -16.97 -35.31
N GLU A 67 24.58 -16.91 -36.17
CA GLU A 67 26.01 -17.05 -35.89
C GLU A 67 26.50 -16.16 -34.75
N THR A 68 27.34 -16.74 -33.91
CA THR A 68 28.23 -16.02 -33.00
C THR A 68 29.25 -15.23 -33.81
N ASN A 69 28.87 -14.04 -34.24
CA ASN A 69 29.83 -12.99 -34.54
C ASN A 69 30.24 -12.33 -33.23
N ASN A 70 31.44 -12.71 -32.79
CA ASN A 70 32.27 -11.99 -31.83
C ASN A 70 32.34 -10.51 -32.24
N SER A 71 31.47 -9.69 -31.67
CA SER A 71 31.72 -8.27 -31.47
C SER A 71 31.45 -7.99 -30.00
N GLY A 72 32.52 -7.70 -29.27
CA GLY A 72 32.48 -7.38 -27.85
C GLY A 72 31.65 -6.11 -27.64
N SER A 73 30.40 -6.30 -27.24
CA SER A 73 29.59 -5.30 -26.56
C SER A 73 28.99 -6.02 -25.37
N SER A 74 29.73 -6.06 -24.26
CA SER A 74 29.16 -6.40 -22.96
C SER A 74 28.07 -5.37 -22.67
N SER A 75 26.82 -5.71 -22.97
CA SER A 75 25.68 -4.96 -22.44
C SER A 75 25.75 -5.14 -20.92
N ASN A 76 26.31 -4.15 -20.22
CA ASN A 76 26.21 -4.03 -18.78
C ASN A 76 24.72 -3.92 -18.44
N SER A 77 24.08 -5.06 -18.24
CA SER A 77 22.75 -5.15 -17.68
C SER A 77 22.89 -4.74 -16.22
N GLY A 78 22.64 -3.47 -15.89
CA GLY A 78 22.57 -3.02 -14.50
C GLY A 78 21.58 -3.89 -13.72
N PRO A 79 21.70 -4.05 -12.39
CA PRO A 79 20.96 -5.05 -11.63
C PRO A 79 19.43 -4.84 -11.65
N TRP A 80 18.95 -3.64 -12.03
CA TRP A 80 17.54 -3.36 -12.27
C TRP A 80 16.97 -3.96 -13.57
N SER A 81 17.81 -4.50 -14.47
CA SER A 81 17.36 -5.07 -15.74
C SER A 81 16.52 -6.33 -15.58
N ASN A 82 16.74 -7.07 -14.49
CA ASN A 82 16.12 -8.38 -14.25
C ASN A 82 14.88 -8.31 -13.33
N ILE A 83 14.59 -7.14 -12.74
CA ILE A 83 13.42 -7.02 -11.86
C ILE A 83 12.14 -7.02 -12.70
N CYS A 84 11.38 -8.11 -12.65
CA CYS A 84 10.05 -8.19 -13.23
C CYS A 84 8.96 -8.22 -12.15
N THR A 85 7.71 -8.02 -12.58
CA THR A 85 6.50 -8.14 -11.76
C THR A 85 6.49 -9.49 -11.06
N SER A 86 6.29 -9.44 -9.76
CA SER A 86 6.42 -10.62 -8.91
C SER A 86 5.73 -10.40 -7.57
N ILE A 87 5.67 -11.48 -6.81
CA ILE A 87 5.03 -11.48 -5.49
C ILE A 87 6.10 -11.60 -4.43
N PHE A 88 6.01 -10.67 -3.48
CA PHE A 88 6.88 -10.61 -2.32
C PHE A 88 6.08 -10.93 -1.07
N GLN A 89 6.69 -11.67 -0.15
CA GLN A 89 6.08 -12.02 1.13
C GLN A 89 7.01 -11.66 2.26
N GLY A 90 6.43 -11.18 3.36
CA GLY A 90 7.19 -10.85 4.54
C GLY A 90 6.29 -10.53 5.71
N ARG A 91 6.80 -9.68 6.60
CA ARG A 91 6.08 -9.27 7.81
C ARG A 91 6.00 -7.75 7.87
N VAL A 92 4.80 -7.26 8.13
CA VAL A 92 4.57 -5.87 8.52
C VAL A 92 4.59 -5.80 10.03
N PHE A 93 5.26 -4.79 10.57
CA PHE A 93 5.31 -4.52 12.00
C PHE A 93 4.92 -3.09 12.31
N HIS A 94 4.33 -2.91 13.49
CA HIS A 94 4.01 -1.62 14.07
C HIS A 94 4.48 -1.61 15.51
N VAL A 95 5.19 -0.55 15.89
CA VAL A 95 5.72 -0.34 17.23
C VAL A 95 5.44 1.09 17.65
N ARG A 96 4.51 1.24 18.59
CA ARG A 96 4.26 2.48 19.31
C ARG A 96 5.16 2.54 20.53
N GLN A 97 5.91 3.63 20.65
CA GLN A 97 6.80 3.91 21.78
C GLN A 97 6.11 4.74 22.87
N ARG A 98 5.27 5.71 22.48
CA ARG A 98 4.64 6.69 23.39
C ARG A 98 3.15 6.91 23.09
N PRO A 99 2.32 7.28 24.08
CA PRO A 99 2.64 7.39 25.51
C PRO A 99 2.76 6.02 26.19
N LYS A 100 2.16 4.97 25.63
CA LYS A 100 2.27 3.59 26.12
C LYS A 100 2.78 2.68 25.02
N ILE A 101 3.70 1.79 25.42
CA ILE A 101 4.30 0.83 24.49
C ILE A 101 3.24 -0.15 24.00
N HIS A 102 3.22 -0.34 22.69
CA HIS A 102 2.38 -1.31 22.04
C HIS A 102 2.99 -1.73 20.71
N SER A 103 3.07 -3.03 20.45
CA SER A 103 3.63 -3.53 19.21
C SER A 103 2.87 -4.75 18.74
N PHE A 104 2.75 -4.90 17.43
CA PHE A 104 2.20 -6.07 16.79
C PHE A 104 2.84 -6.25 15.41
N GLN A 105 2.78 -7.48 14.90
CA GLN A 105 3.34 -7.83 13.60
C GLN A 105 2.52 -8.95 12.96
N TYR A 106 2.35 -8.90 11.65
CA TYR A 106 1.57 -9.86 10.90
C TYR A 106 2.19 -10.13 9.53
N PRO A 107 2.01 -11.35 8.98
CA PRO A 107 2.48 -11.66 7.64
C PRO A 107 1.64 -10.91 6.60
N LEU A 108 2.29 -10.41 5.56
CA LEU A 108 1.61 -9.78 4.43
C LEU A 108 2.32 -10.11 3.11
N THR A 109 1.55 -10.11 2.03
CA THR A 109 2.02 -10.36 0.68
C THR A 109 1.78 -9.10 -0.15
N PHE A 110 2.83 -8.62 -0.81
CA PHE A 110 2.79 -7.46 -1.69
C PHE A 110 2.98 -7.90 -3.14
N SER A 111 2.29 -7.21 -4.04
CA SER A 111 2.58 -7.27 -5.47
C SER A 111 3.60 -6.19 -5.78
N VAL A 112 4.72 -6.60 -6.36
CA VAL A 112 5.72 -5.67 -6.91
C VAL A 112 5.51 -5.69 -8.41
N VAL A 113 5.00 -4.59 -8.96
CA VAL A 113 4.60 -4.48 -10.37
C VAL A 113 5.55 -3.54 -11.09
N ASP A 114 6.13 -4.00 -12.18
CA ASP A 114 6.78 -3.11 -13.13
C ASP A 114 5.72 -2.48 -14.04
N LEU A 115 5.60 -1.16 -13.99
CA LEU A 115 4.58 -0.43 -14.73
C LEU A 115 4.76 -0.55 -16.26
N ASP A 116 5.96 -0.88 -16.75
CA ASP A 116 6.21 -1.07 -18.19
C ASP A 116 5.52 -2.32 -18.75
N GLU A 117 5.40 -3.38 -17.95
CA GLU A 117 4.76 -4.66 -18.35
C GLU A 117 3.33 -4.81 -17.79
N ALA A 118 2.89 -3.91 -16.90
CA ALA A 118 1.58 -3.98 -16.26
C ALA A 118 0.42 -4.06 -17.26
N CYS A 119 0.49 -3.30 -18.36
CA CYS A 119 -0.55 -3.31 -19.40
C CYS A 119 -0.66 -4.68 -20.09
N GLU A 120 0.46 -5.37 -20.31
CA GLU A 120 0.47 -6.71 -20.95
C GLU A 120 -0.03 -7.79 -20.00
N LEU A 121 0.33 -7.69 -18.71
CA LEU A 121 -0.02 -8.68 -17.68
C LEU A 121 -1.49 -8.61 -17.24
N PHE A 122 -2.03 -7.39 -17.11
CA PHE A 122 -3.37 -7.13 -16.57
C PHE A 122 -4.39 -6.64 -17.62
N GLY A 123 -3.99 -6.53 -18.89
CA GLY A 123 -4.79 -5.91 -19.96
C GLY A 123 -6.01 -6.69 -20.43
N SER A 124 -7.20 -6.20 -20.07
CA SER A 124 -8.15 -5.58 -21.02
C SER A 124 -9.18 -4.77 -20.22
N ARG A 125 -9.08 -3.42 -20.27
CA ARG A 125 -10.00 -2.39 -19.73
C ARG A 125 -9.65 -1.68 -18.40
N ALA A 126 -8.63 -2.10 -17.64
CA ALA A 126 -8.34 -1.55 -16.29
C ALA A 126 -7.03 -0.73 -16.15
N VAL A 127 -6.12 -0.81 -17.11
CA VAL A 127 -4.85 -0.05 -17.15
C VAL A 127 -4.76 0.63 -18.51
N ALA A 128 -4.61 1.95 -18.54
CA ALA A 128 -4.43 2.70 -19.78
C ALA A 128 -3.03 2.45 -20.37
N PRO A 129 -2.93 2.01 -21.65
CA PRO A 129 -1.63 1.80 -22.28
C PRO A 129 -0.87 3.13 -22.43
N ASP A 130 0.45 3.10 -22.21
CA ASP A 130 1.35 4.22 -22.53
C ASP A 130 1.29 4.49 -24.04
N CYS A 131 0.83 5.68 -24.42
CA CYS A 131 0.55 6.03 -25.81
C CYS A 131 1.83 6.32 -26.62
N SER A 132 3.02 6.18 -26.01
CA SER A 132 4.31 6.52 -26.64
C SER A 132 5.09 5.35 -27.26
N THR A 133 4.67 4.09 -27.04
CA THR A 133 5.47 2.91 -27.46
C THR A 133 4.76 1.91 -28.38
N ILE A 134 3.61 2.27 -28.98
CA ILE A 134 3.04 1.44 -30.05
C ILE A 134 3.79 1.79 -31.34
N ASN A 135 4.96 1.20 -31.52
CA ASN A 135 5.58 1.11 -32.84
C ASN A 135 4.59 0.38 -33.75
N SER A 136 4.23 1.01 -34.85
CA SER A 136 3.20 0.58 -35.81
C SER A 136 3.51 -0.73 -36.57
N ASP A 137 4.55 -1.47 -36.21
CA ASP A 137 5.06 -2.60 -36.98
C ASP A 137 5.07 -3.96 -36.26
N SER A 138 4.62 -4.07 -35.00
CA SER A 138 4.51 -5.39 -34.35
C SER A 138 3.11 -6.00 -34.53
N LYS A 139 2.80 -6.46 -35.74
CA LYS A 139 1.99 -7.67 -35.86
C LYS A 139 2.83 -8.80 -35.27
N GLN A 140 2.30 -9.45 -34.23
CA GLN A 140 2.76 -10.71 -33.62
C GLN A 140 3.44 -10.62 -32.24
N SER A 141 2.62 -10.52 -31.20
CA SER A 141 2.84 -11.23 -29.92
C SER A 141 1.49 -11.61 -29.31
N ASP A 142 0.81 -12.57 -29.95
CA ASP A 142 -0.41 -13.17 -29.42
C ASP A 142 -0.08 -14.00 -28.16
N ASP A 143 -0.87 -13.77 -27.10
CA ASP A 143 -1.10 -14.61 -25.92
C ASP A 143 0.00 -14.94 -24.90
N ARG A 144 1.25 -14.47 -25.02
CA ARG A 144 2.26 -14.61 -23.95
C ARG A 144 2.26 -13.39 -23.02
N GLY A 145 1.48 -13.44 -21.93
CA GLY A 145 1.54 -12.42 -20.87
C GLY A 145 0.25 -12.28 -20.06
N LYS A 146 -0.91 -12.64 -20.64
CA LYS A 146 -2.17 -12.55 -19.91
C LYS A 146 -2.21 -13.62 -18.83
N LEU A 147 -2.35 -13.21 -17.56
CA LEU A 147 -2.68 -14.08 -16.44
C LEU A 147 -4.08 -14.71 -16.56
N TRP A 148 -4.65 -14.81 -17.76
CA TRP A 148 -6.00 -15.32 -17.97
C TRP A 148 -6.12 -16.78 -17.50
N PRO A 149 -7.20 -17.16 -16.78
CA PRO A 149 -8.32 -16.33 -16.31
C PRO A 149 -8.09 -15.64 -14.95
N LEU A 150 -6.95 -15.85 -14.29
CA LEU A 150 -6.59 -15.22 -13.01
C LEU A 150 -6.54 -13.68 -13.09
N SER A 151 -6.27 -13.09 -14.25
CA SER A 151 -6.33 -11.63 -14.48
C SER A 151 -7.72 -11.04 -14.26
N SER A 152 -8.79 -11.84 -14.32
CA SER A 152 -10.13 -11.38 -13.94
C SER A 152 -10.33 -11.36 -12.43
N LEU A 153 -9.58 -12.19 -11.68
CA LEU A 153 -9.68 -12.33 -10.23
C LEU A 153 -8.71 -11.40 -9.48
N MET A 154 -7.60 -11.05 -10.13
CA MET A 154 -6.54 -10.17 -9.61
C MET A 154 -6.27 -9.07 -10.63
N GLN A 155 -6.55 -7.81 -10.27
CA GLN A 155 -6.49 -6.68 -11.19
C GLN A 155 -5.68 -5.53 -10.59
N LEU A 156 -4.80 -4.94 -11.40
CA LEU A 156 -4.29 -3.59 -11.20
C LEU A 156 -5.28 -2.62 -11.84
N ARG A 157 -5.76 -1.64 -11.07
CA ARG A 157 -6.68 -0.61 -11.57
C ARG A 157 -6.04 0.75 -11.40
N ASP A 158 -6.02 1.55 -12.46
CA ASP A 158 -5.53 2.93 -12.39
C ASP A 158 -6.35 3.78 -11.42
N GLU A 159 -7.65 3.48 -11.31
CA GLU A 159 -8.58 4.11 -10.36
C GLU A 159 -8.23 3.85 -8.90
N ASP A 160 -7.44 2.81 -8.58
CA ASP A 160 -7.04 2.51 -7.21
C ASP A 160 -5.91 3.42 -6.70
N HIS A 161 -5.23 4.12 -7.61
CA HIS A 161 -4.02 4.90 -7.37
C HIS A 161 -4.16 6.36 -7.82
N LEU A 162 -3.46 7.27 -7.13
CA LEU A 162 -3.45 8.70 -7.41
C LEU A 162 -4.89 9.30 -7.47
N LYS A 163 -5.85 8.77 -6.70
CA LYS A 163 -7.28 9.12 -6.71
C LYS A 163 -7.62 10.59 -6.50
N ASN A 164 -6.73 11.35 -5.86
CA ASN A 164 -6.92 12.76 -5.54
C ASN A 164 -6.70 13.71 -6.74
N GLY A 165 -6.45 13.16 -7.93
CA GLY A 165 -6.23 13.94 -9.15
C GLY A 165 -4.79 14.41 -9.33
N GLU A 166 -3.87 14.04 -8.44
CA GLU A 166 -2.45 14.34 -8.61
C GLU A 166 -1.86 13.70 -9.87
N GLY A 167 -0.87 14.39 -10.46
CA GLY A 167 -0.22 13.98 -11.71
C GLY A 167 -1.06 14.22 -12.97
N LEU A 168 -2.26 14.79 -12.84
CA LEU A 168 -3.05 15.26 -13.98
C LEU A 168 -2.62 16.69 -14.36
N PRO A 169 -2.55 17.03 -15.65
CA PRO A 169 -2.29 18.40 -16.06
C PRO A 169 -3.42 19.32 -15.55
N THR A 170 -3.08 20.53 -15.14
CA THR A 170 -4.04 21.56 -14.70
C THR A 170 -4.98 21.91 -15.85
N ALA A 171 -6.11 21.20 -15.96
CA ALA A 171 -7.07 21.42 -17.02
C ALA A 171 -7.95 22.63 -16.68
N THR A 172 -8.01 23.61 -17.57
CA THR A 172 -9.05 24.64 -17.61
C THR A 172 -10.42 23.97 -17.86
N THR A 173 -11.09 23.63 -16.76
CA THR A 173 -12.54 23.50 -16.47
C THR A 173 -13.47 22.69 -17.39
N THR A 174 -13.08 22.16 -18.55
CA THR A 174 -14.04 21.43 -19.42
C THR A 174 -13.60 20.02 -19.87
N ASP A 175 -12.30 19.69 -19.83
CA ASP A 175 -11.77 18.43 -20.39
C ASP A 175 -11.23 17.41 -19.36
N ALA A 176 -11.29 17.72 -18.06
CA ALA A 176 -10.65 16.90 -17.00
C ALA A 176 -11.09 15.42 -17.03
N THR A 177 -12.37 15.14 -17.27
CA THR A 177 -12.92 13.77 -17.31
C THR A 177 -12.47 12.98 -18.54
N GLN A 178 -12.14 13.64 -19.66
CA GLN A 178 -11.59 12.99 -20.87
C GLN A 178 -10.06 12.84 -20.82
N ILE A 179 -9.36 13.66 -20.02
CA ILE A 179 -7.91 13.56 -19.83
C ILE A 179 -7.56 12.43 -18.85
N ILE A 180 -8.38 12.23 -17.80
CA ILE A 180 -8.23 11.13 -16.81
C ILE A 180 -8.21 9.76 -17.52
N THR A 181 -8.96 9.60 -18.61
CA THR A 181 -9.04 8.33 -19.34
C THR A 181 -7.90 8.08 -20.32
N LYS A 182 -6.97 9.04 -20.50
CA LYS A 182 -5.92 8.95 -21.53
C LYS A 182 -4.50 8.80 -20.99
N LEU A 183 -4.21 9.27 -19.77
CA LEU A 183 -2.87 9.16 -19.17
C LEU A 183 -2.72 7.85 -18.40
N SER A 184 -1.65 7.12 -18.70
CA SER A 184 -1.24 5.94 -17.93
C SER A 184 -0.81 6.31 -16.52
N MET A 185 -0.91 5.36 -15.57
CA MET A 185 -0.41 5.55 -14.20
C MET A 185 1.06 6.00 -14.17
N LYS A 186 1.89 5.43 -15.06
CA LYS A 186 3.31 5.79 -15.20
C LYS A 186 3.49 7.27 -15.55
N GLU A 187 2.75 7.76 -16.55
CA GLU A 187 2.81 9.18 -16.95
C GLU A 187 2.35 10.12 -15.84
N ARG A 188 1.33 9.72 -15.07
CA ARG A 188 0.83 10.50 -13.93
C ARG A 188 1.89 10.63 -12.83
N VAL A 189 2.60 9.55 -12.51
CA VAL A 189 3.73 9.59 -11.55
C VAL A 189 4.85 10.51 -12.08
N ILE A 190 5.18 10.44 -13.36
CA ILE A 190 6.20 11.32 -13.97
C ILE A 190 5.78 12.80 -13.90
N ASN A 191 4.52 13.11 -14.19
CA ASN A 191 4.01 14.48 -14.07
C ASN A 191 4.07 14.99 -12.62
N LEU A 192 3.67 14.15 -11.66
CA LEU A 192 3.72 14.47 -10.24
C LEU A 192 5.15 14.79 -9.78
N LEU A 193 6.14 13.99 -10.20
CA LEU A 193 7.55 14.24 -9.88
C LEU A 193 8.05 15.55 -10.45
N HIS A 194 7.68 15.85 -11.71
CA HIS A 194 8.03 17.11 -12.35
C HIS A 194 7.41 18.31 -11.61
N GLU A 195 6.15 18.21 -11.19
CA GLU A 195 5.45 19.25 -10.44
C GLU A 195 6.09 19.47 -9.06
N ARG A 196 6.30 18.40 -8.29
CA ARG A 196 6.80 18.47 -6.90
C ARG A 196 8.27 18.82 -6.78
N THR A 197 9.01 18.84 -7.88
CA THR A 197 10.42 19.23 -7.94
C THR A 197 10.64 20.55 -8.68
N ASP A 198 9.58 21.34 -8.92
CA ASP A 198 9.62 22.59 -9.67
C ASP A 198 10.29 22.46 -11.05
N GLY A 199 10.10 21.31 -11.71
CA GLY A 199 10.64 20.98 -13.02
C GLY A 199 12.12 20.61 -13.05
N LYS A 200 12.81 20.57 -11.90
CA LYS A 200 14.22 20.16 -11.82
C LYS A 200 14.43 18.69 -12.17
N LEU A 201 13.49 17.83 -11.77
CA LEU A 201 13.48 16.42 -12.15
C LEU A 201 12.54 16.21 -13.35
N ASN A 202 13.09 16.26 -14.56
CA ASN A 202 12.30 16.04 -15.78
C ASN A 202 12.54 14.65 -16.37
N LEU A 203 11.69 13.69 -15.97
CA LEU A 203 11.75 12.30 -16.44
C LEU A 203 11.05 12.06 -17.78
N LYS A 204 10.47 13.09 -18.42
CA LYS A 204 9.90 12.98 -19.78
C LYS A 204 11.00 12.92 -20.85
N GLN A 205 12.20 13.38 -20.51
CA GLN A 205 13.36 13.35 -21.38
C GLN A 205 14.11 12.00 -21.24
N GLN A 206 14.70 11.53 -22.33
CA GLN A 206 15.46 10.28 -22.30
C GLN A 206 16.71 10.40 -21.39
N PRO A 207 17.10 9.32 -20.69
CA PRO A 207 16.66 7.93 -20.86
C PRO A 207 15.41 7.55 -20.04
N PRO A 208 14.59 6.59 -20.51
CA PRO A 208 13.38 6.17 -19.82
C PRO A 208 13.70 5.55 -18.46
N ARG A 209 12.95 5.97 -17.43
CA ARG A 209 13.03 5.39 -16.08
C ARG A 209 12.10 4.19 -15.94
N LYS A 210 12.54 3.22 -15.14
CA LYS A 210 11.73 2.08 -14.72
C LYS A 210 11.02 2.45 -13.42
N ILE A 211 9.73 2.19 -13.33
CA ILE A 211 8.94 2.47 -12.13
C ILE A 211 8.43 1.15 -11.57
N LEU A 212 8.88 0.80 -10.36
CA LEU A 212 8.38 -0.36 -9.63
C LEU A 212 7.35 0.09 -8.61
N LEU A 213 6.14 -0.45 -8.71
CA LEU A 213 5.05 -0.22 -7.79
C LEU A 213 4.94 -1.37 -6.80
N VAL A 214 5.20 -1.11 -5.52
CA VAL A 214 4.91 -2.03 -4.42
C VAL A 214 3.54 -1.69 -3.86
N THR A 215 2.56 -2.55 -4.08
CA THR A 215 1.14 -2.28 -3.81
C THR A 215 0.35 -3.54 -3.47
N HIS A 216 -0.90 -3.33 -3.06
CA HIS A 216 -1.94 -4.35 -3.06
C HIS A 216 -2.88 -4.17 -4.24
N LEU A 217 -3.12 -5.28 -4.96
CA LEU A 217 -4.04 -5.33 -6.08
C LEU A 217 -5.48 -5.54 -5.61
N MET A 218 -6.43 -5.40 -6.54
CA MET A 218 -7.80 -5.82 -6.30
C MET A 218 -7.90 -7.34 -6.45
N TYR A 219 -8.47 -8.02 -5.45
CA TYR A 219 -8.73 -9.47 -5.48
C TYR A 219 -10.23 -9.73 -5.29
N PHE A 220 -10.88 -10.40 -6.25
CA PHE A 220 -12.33 -10.68 -6.22
C PHE A 220 -13.21 -9.45 -5.97
N GLY A 221 -12.84 -8.29 -6.51
CA GLY A 221 -13.58 -7.03 -6.30
C GLY A 221 -13.28 -6.31 -4.99
N TYR A 222 -12.46 -6.91 -4.12
CA TYR A 222 -12.05 -6.32 -2.85
C TYR A 222 -10.62 -5.79 -2.93
N CYS A 223 -10.43 -4.53 -2.52
CA CYS A 223 -9.14 -3.86 -2.49
C CYS A 223 -8.91 -3.27 -1.09
N PHE A 224 -7.88 -3.74 -0.40
CA PHE A 224 -7.39 -3.15 0.84
C PHE A 224 -5.93 -2.76 0.63
N ASN A 225 -5.70 -1.47 0.41
CA ASN A 225 -4.40 -0.92 0.05
C ASN A 225 -4.10 0.34 0.88
N PRO A 226 -3.52 0.21 2.09
CA PRO A 226 -3.27 1.35 2.97
C PRO A 226 -2.07 2.19 2.54
N VAL A 227 -1.09 1.59 1.85
CA VAL A 227 0.12 2.29 1.40
C VAL A 227 0.64 1.66 0.11
N SER A 228 1.15 2.50 -0.79
CA SER A 228 1.83 2.09 -2.01
C SER A 228 3.12 2.87 -2.21
N PHE A 229 4.14 2.20 -2.74
CA PHE A 229 5.45 2.78 -2.96
C PHE A 229 5.80 2.68 -4.44
N PHE A 230 6.03 3.82 -5.07
CA PHE A 230 6.58 3.89 -6.42
C PHE A 230 8.07 4.17 -6.32
N PHE A 231 8.90 3.20 -6.70
CA PHE A 231 10.35 3.35 -6.79
C PHE A 231 10.72 3.73 -8.21
N ILE A 232 11.33 4.90 -8.37
CA ILE A 232 11.83 5.39 -9.65
C ILE A 232 13.29 5.00 -9.77
N LEU A 233 13.58 4.10 -10.70
CA LEU A 233 14.89 3.50 -10.86
C LEU A 233 15.61 4.10 -12.07
N ASN A 234 16.83 4.56 -11.83
CA ASN A 234 17.73 4.96 -12.90
C ASN A 234 18.58 3.75 -13.33
N LYS A 235 18.26 3.18 -14.49
CA LYS A 235 18.98 2.02 -15.06
C LYS A 235 20.48 2.30 -15.30
N GLN A 236 20.86 3.57 -15.51
CA GLN A 236 22.25 3.94 -15.81
C GLN A 236 23.10 4.08 -14.54
N GLN A 237 22.51 4.63 -13.48
CA GLN A 237 23.22 4.90 -12.22
C GLN A 237 23.12 3.76 -11.22
N ASP A 238 22.28 2.76 -11.49
CA ASP A 238 22.08 1.64 -10.59
C ASP A 238 21.55 2.07 -9.20
N GLU A 239 20.69 3.10 -9.18
CA GLU A 239 20.22 3.73 -7.94
C GLU A 239 18.72 4.07 -7.98
N ILE A 240 18.13 4.22 -6.79
CA ILE A 240 16.80 4.76 -6.60
C ILE A 240 16.91 6.28 -6.70
N GLU A 241 16.34 6.85 -7.75
CA GLU A 241 16.39 8.29 -8.00
C GLU A 241 15.36 9.04 -7.16
N ALA A 242 14.14 8.49 -7.04
CA ALA A 242 13.07 9.04 -6.21
C ALA A 242 12.15 7.93 -5.69
N VAL A 243 11.44 8.23 -4.59
CA VAL A 243 10.37 7.36 -4.07
C VAL A 243 9.10 8.19 -3.92
N VAL A 244 7.98 7.71 -4.44
CA VAL A 244 6.66 8.31 -4.17
C VAL A 244 5.91 7.39 -3.22
N VAL A 245 5.51 7.93 -2.07
CA VAL A 245 4.73 7.22 -1.06
C VAL A 245 3.30 7.69 -1.14
N GLU A 246 2.40 6.80 -1.53
CA GLU A 246 0.97 7.01 -1.51
C GLU A 246 0.40 6.39 -0.23
N VAL A 247 -0.23 7.19 0.62
CA VAL A 247 -0.85 6.73 1.86
C VAL A 247 -2.35 6.97 1.77
N SER A 248 -3.13 5.91 1.92
CA SER A 248 -4.59 5.97 1.86
C SER A 248 -5.19 5.68 3.23
N ASN A 249 -6.25 6.39 3.60
CA ASN A 249 -7.01 6.10 4.82
C ASN A 249 -8.27 5.27 4.50
N THR A 250 -8.44 4.18 5.23
CA THR A 250 -9.70 3.45 5.30
C THR A 250 -10.23 3.68 6.70
N PRO A 251 -11.43 4.24 6.93
CA PRO A 251 -12.63 4.28 6.07
C PRO A 251 -12.95 5.59 5.31
N TRP A 252 -12.13 6.64 5.41
CA TRP A 252 -12.46 7.95 4.82
C TRP A 252 -12.19 8.06 3.32
N ASN A 253 -11.52 7.07 2.72
CA ASN A 253 -11.23 7.02 1.27
C ASN A 253 -10.50 8.28 0.76
N GLU A 254 -9.73 8.90 1.65
CA GLU A 254 -8.81 9.96 1.32
C GLU A 254 -7.43 9.37 1.09
N MET A 255 -6.60 10.15 0.43
CA MET A 255 -5.24 9.74 0.12
C MET A 255 -4.35 10.98 0.07
N SER A 256 -3.09 10.78 0.49
CA SER A 256 -2.05 11.79 0.48
C SER A 256 -0.78 11.20 -0.09
N ILE A 257 -0.02 12.00 -0.82
CA ILE A 257 1.18 11.60 -1.52
C ILE A 257 2.38 12.41 -1.02
N TYR A 258 3.46 11.70 -0.75
CA TYR A 258 4.75 12.25 -0.37
C TYR A 258 5.75 11.93 -1.47
N VAL A 259 6.30 12.97 -2.11
CA VAL A 259 7.39 12.80 -3.07
C VAL A 259 8.73 12.93 -2.34
N LEU A 260 9.48 11.83 -2.31
CA LEU A 260 10.76 11.73 -1.62
C LEU A 260 11.89 11.85 -2.64
N HIS A 261 12.45 13.05 -2.74
CA HIS A 261 13.55 13.42 -3.64
C HIS A 261 14.25 14.68 -3.09
N PRO A 262 15.58 14.84 -3.23
CA PRO A 262 16.31 16.01 -2.71
C PRO A 262 15.74 17.37 -3.13
N ASP A 263 15.28 17.48 -4.38
CA ASP A 263 14.67 18.69 -4.92
C ASP A 263 13.15 18.81 -4.69
N SER A 264 12.54 17.86 -3.98
CA SER A 264 11.09 17.90 -3.77
C SER A 264 10.68 18.86 -2.66
N VAL A 265 9.60 19.61 -2.89
CA VAL A 265 8.95 20.46 -1.89
C VAL A 265 8.45 19.71 -0.65
N ASP A 266 8.25 18.38 -0.75
CA ASP A 266 7.80 17.55 0.37
C ASP A 266 8.96 17.07 1.26
N THR A 267 10.19 17.06 0.75
CA THR A 267 11.35 16.46 1.41
C THR A 267 12.15 17.50 2.18
N THR A 268 12.34 17.30 3.49
CA THR A 268 13.16 18.17 4.35
C THR A 268 14.61 17.71 4.42
N LEU A 269 14.85 16.39 4.36
CA LEU A 269 16.18 15.79 4.35
C LEU A 269 16.22 14.62 3.36
N SER A 270 17.34 14.46 2.66
CA SER A 270 17.63 13.30 1.80
C SER A 270 19.09 12.89 1.95
N GLN A 271 19.34 11.62 2.28
CA GLN A 271 20.68 11.05 2.47
C GLN A 271 20.71 9.61 1.98
N VAL A 272 21.85 9.18 1.43
CA VAL A 272 22.07 7.79 0.98
C VAL A 272 23.29 7.23 1.71
N TYR A 273 23.13 6.02 2.24
CA TYR A 273 24.15 5.30 3.02
C TYR A 273 24.49 3.96 2.38
N PRO A 274 25.77 3.55 2.32
CA PRO A 274 26.95 4.31 2.69
C PRO A 274 27.21 5.49 1.72
N SER A 275 27.62 6.65 2.22
CA SER A 275 27.83 7.85 1.39
C SER A 275 29.00 7.75 0.40
N ASN A 276 29.83 6.70 0.51
CA ASN A 276 30.90 6.40 -0.42
C ASN A 276 30.50 5.16 -1.25
N SER A 277 30.33 5.36 -2.55
CA SER A 277 29.96 4.36 -3.57
C SER A 277 30.97 3.22 -3.79
N THR A 278 31.91 3.01 -2.87
CA THR A 278 32.67 1.78 -2.81
C THR A 278 31.73 0.69 -2.31
N LYS A 279 31.13 -0.07 -3.24
CA LYS A 279 30.49 -1.38 -2.99
C LYS A 279 31.50 -2.29 -2.29
N SER A 280 31.67 -2.12 -0.98
CA SER A 280 32.52 -2.99 -0.17
C SER A 280 31.79 -4.31 -0.06
N LEU A 281 32.43 -5.39 -0.50
CA LEU A 281 31.93 -6.73 -0.20
C LEU A 281 31.78 -6.83 1.33
N ALA A 282 30.58 -7.12 1.82
CA ALA A 282 30.44 -7.54 3.20
C ALA A 282 31.31 -8.79 3.42
N LYS A 283 31.82 -8.96 4.64
CA LYS A 283 32.62 -10.15 5.03
C LYS A 283 31.90 -11.49 4.80
N ASP A 284 30.60 -11.46 4.53
CA ASP A 284 29.74 -12.63 4.30
C ASP A 284 29.36 -12.86 2.82
N GLY A 285 29.99 -12.15 1.86
CA GLY A 285 29.78 -12.37 0.42
C GLY A 285 28.47 -11.79 -0.16
N ASN A 286 27.60 -11.21 0.68
CA ASN A 286 26.42 -10.47 0.22
C ASN A 286 26.76 -9.00 -0.05
N MET A 287 26.34 -8.49 -1.21
CA MET A 287 26.42 -7.07 -1.55
C MET A 287 25.45 -6.30 -0.65
N THR A 288 25.92 -5.30 0.11
CA THR A 288 25.03 -4.50 0.98
C THR A 288 24.32 -3.45 0.13
N SER A 289 22.98 -3.50 0.10
CA SER A 289 22.14 -2.50 -0.56
C SER A 289 22.35 -1.10 0.02
N ASN A 290 22.26 -0.09 -0.83
CA ASN A 290 22.22 1.30 -0.38
C ASN A 290 20.92 1.54 0.42
N THR A 291 21.04 2.26 1.53
CA THR A 291 19.91 2.72 2.35
C THR A 291 19.60 4.16 1.99
N TYR A 292 18.42 4.39 1.43
CA TYR A 292 17.93 5.72 1.08
C TYR A 292 17.09 6.24 2.24
N HIS A 293 17.48 7.39 2.79
CA HIS A 293 16.90 8.02 3.96
C HIS A 293 16.30 9.37 3.59
N TYR A 294 15.03 9.57 3.94
CA TYR A 294 14.29 10.80 3.68
C TYR A 294 13.52 11.26 4.92
N GLN A 295 13.40 12.57 5.12
CA GLN A 295 12.48 13.13 6.11
C GLN A 295 11.46 14.06 5.44
N CYS A 296 10.25 14.08 5.98
CA CYS A 296 9.16 14.95 5.51
C CYS A 296 8.14 15.21 6.62
N GLU A 297 7.43 16.33 6.54
CA GLU A 297 6.34 16.65 7.47
C GLU A 297 5.14 15.71 7.28
N LYS A 298 4.49 15.28 8.36
CA LYS A 298 3.25 14.49 8.28
C LYS A 298 2.07 15.37 7.91
N LYS A 299 1.60 15.23 6.67
CA LYS A 299 0.44 15.98 6.13
C LYS A 299 -0.87 15.20 6.16
N PHE A 300 -0.89 13.95 6.64
CA PHE A 300 -2.06 13.07 6.57
C PHE A 300 -2.43 12.37 7.87
N HIS A 301 -3.73 12.32 8.19
CA HIS A 301 -4.27 11.69 9.39
C HIS A 301 -4.66 10.23 9.14
N VAL A 302 -3.74 9.31 9.47
CA VAL A 302 -3.90 7.87 9.18
C VAL A 302 -4.44 7.07 10.37
N SER A 303 -4.19 7.53 11.59
CA SER A 303 -4.54 6.79 12.81
C SER A 303 -5.21 7.71 13.84
N PRO A 304 -6.37 7.34 14.39
CA PRO A 304 -7.06 8.12 15.42
C PRO A 304 -6.33 8.10 16.78
N PHE A 305 -5.16 7.47 16.88
CA PHE A 305 -4.34 7.48 18.09
C PHE A 305 -3.04 8.27 17.87
N MET A 306 -2.93 9.01 16.78
CA MET A 306 -1.75 9.79 16.42
C MET A 306 -2.16 11.20 16.02
N THR A 307 -1.51 12.20 16.61
CA THR A 307 -1.71 13.61 16.25
C THR A 307 -1.03 13.94 14.91
N MET A 308 -1.25 15.16 14.41
CA MET A 308 -0.68 15.64 13.14
C MET A 308 0.71 16.26 13.29
N ASP A 309 1.08 16.67 14.50
CA ASP A 309 2.34 17.34 14.87
C ASP A 309 3.55 16.40 14.90
N HIS A 310 3.83 15.75 13.78
CA HIS A 310 4.95 14.83 13.64
C HIS A 310 5.62 14.96 12.27
N ASP A 311 6.87 14.52 12.21
CA ASP A 311 7.62 14.30 10.98
C ASP A 311 7.77 12.80 10.74
N TYR A 312 7.75 12.42 9.47
CA TYR A 312 8.16 11.10 9.04
C TYR A 312 9.66 11.06 8.72
N ASP A 313 10.29 9.97 9.11
CA ASP A 313 11.65 9.58 8.75
C ASP A 313 11.59 8.21 8.07
N TRP A 314 11.79 8.20 6.76
CA TRP A 314 11.64 7.05 5.89
C TRP A 314 13.00 6.46 5.52
N LYS A 315 13.10 5.14 5.54
CA LYS A 315 14.27 4.38 5.07
C LYS A 315 13.85 3.28 4.11
N PHE A 316 14.55 3.21 2.98
CA PHE A 316 14.31 2.26 1.93
C PHE A 316 15.59 1.49 1.59
N GLN A 317 15.46 0.18 1.42
CA GLN A 317 16.47 -0.68 0.81
C GLN A 317 15.76 -1.52 -0.25
N LEU A 318 16.36 -1.58 -1.44
CA LEU A 318 15.80 -2.28 -2.58
C LEU A 318 16.89 -3.15 -3.19
N ASP A 319 16.65 -4.46 -3.21
CA ASP A 319 17.47 -5.46 -3.85
C ASP A 319 16.62 -6.26 -4.85
N GLU A 320 17.25 -7.13 -5.64
CA GLU A 320 16.56 -7.99 -6.60
C GLU A 320 15.47 -8.85 -5.93
N ASP A 321 15.76 -9.43 -4.77
CA ASP A 321 14.88 -10.38 -4.07
C ASP A 321 14.42 -9.92 -2.67
N ARG A 322 14.73 -8.67 -2.28
CA ARG A 322 14.38 -8.14 -0.96
C ARG A 322 14.03 -6.66 -1.03
N ILE A 323 12.96 -6.27 -0.35
CA ILE A 323 12.58 -4.87 -0.19
C ILE A 323 12.36 -4.62 1.31
N VAL A 324 13.03 -3.60 1.83
CA VAL A 324 12.86 -3.15 3.21
C VAL A 324 12.37 -1.71 3.20
N VAL A 325 11.26 -1.47 3.89
CA VAL A 325 10.72 -0.13 4.10
C VAL A 325 10.51 0.07 5.58
N GLN A 326 11.01 1.19 6.10
CA GLN A 326 10.80 1.60 7.48
C GLN A 326 10.37 3.06 7.53
N ALA A 327 9.31 3.33 8.27
CA ALA A 327 8.84 4.66 8.62
C ALA A 327 8.97 4.85 10.12
N GLN A 328 9.68 5.88 10.54
CA GLN A 328 9.71 6.38 11.91
C GLN A 328 8.94 7.69 11.96
N MET A 329 8.30 7.94 13.09
CA MET A 329 7.51 9.16 13.28
C MET A 329 7.99 9.86 14.54
N TYR A 330 8.49 11.08 14.37
CA TYR A 330 9.09 11.90 15.41
C TYR A 330 8.21 13.10 15.70
N LYS A 331 8.03 13.44 16.98
CA LYS A 331 7.38 14.67 17.40
C LYS A 331 8.46 15.68 17.80
N HIS A 332 8.40 16.90 17.26
CA HIS A 332 9.29 17.96 17.72
C HIS A 332 9.00 18.30 19.18
N VAL A 333 10.06 18.42 19.97
CA VAL A 333 9.96 18.99 21.30
C VAL A 333 9.85 20.49 21.10
N THR A 334 8.65 21.03 21.20
CA THR A 334 8.50 22.45 21.51
C THR A 334 9.05 22.61 22.92
N GLU A 335 10.10 23.40 23.08
CA GLU A 335 10.50 23.91 24.39
C GLU A 335 9.33 24.76 24.91
N GLU A 336 8.33 24.13 25.51
CA GLU A 336 7.58 24.80 26.57
C GLU A 336 8.62 25.06 27.66
N VAL A 337 9.05 26.31 27.74
CA VAL A 337 9.88 26.87 28.80
C VAL A 337 9.15 26.60 30.12
N ASP A 338 9.44 25.46 30.74
CA ASP A 338 9.23 25.29 32.17
C ASP A 338 10.47 25.88 32.84
N ASP A 339 10.30 27.12 33.32
CA ASP A 339 11.31 28.02 33.86
C ASP A 339 11.87 27.55 35.23
N THR A 340 12.02 26.24 35.42
CA THR A 340 12.54 25.64 36.64
C THR A 340 13.48 24.48 36.35
N ASN A 341 14.74 24.82 36.07
CA ASN A 341 15.96 24.24 36.69
C ASN A 341 17.14 24.34 35.72
N GLU A 342 17.92 25.42 35.87
CA GLU A 342 19.29 25.46 35.41
C GLU A 342 20.13 24.43 36.20
N GLU A 343 20.41 23.27 35.60
CA GLU A 343 21.63 22.54 35.89
C GLU A 343 22.35 22.20 34.57
N LYS A 344 23.34 23.04 34.25
CA LYS A 344 24.34 22.78 33.22
C LYS A 344 25.10 21.49 33.55
N LYS A 345 25.06 20.51 32.64
CA LYS A 345 26.11 19.50 32.52
C LYS A 345 26.72 19.55 31.12
N ASP A 346 28.01 19.84 31.13
CA ASP A 346 28.90 19.91 29.98
C ASP A 346 29.08 18.55 29.28
N GLY A 347 29.25 18.62 27.95
CA GLY A 347 30.17 17.75 27.22
C GLY A 347 29.62 16.44 26.65
N SER A 348 28.82 16.51 25.58
CA SER A 348 28.73 15.44 24.56
C SER A 348 28.07 15.95 23.27
N ASP A 349 28.76 15.72 22.14
CA ASP A 349 28.36 15.86 20.73
C ASP A 349 27.12 16.72 20.40
N ASP A 350 27.37 17.90 19.81
CA ASP A 350 26.35 18.84 19.35
C ASP A 350 25.53 18.37 18.11
N SER A 351 25.63 17.09 17.73
CA SER A 351 24.85 16.51 16.62
C SER A 351 23.58 15.75 17.06
N GLU A 352 23.41 15.47 18.36
CA GLU A 352 22.27 14.68 18.86
C GLU A 352 21.14 15.52 19.50
N LYS A 353 21.38 16.82 19.75
CA LYS A 353 20.47 17.68 20.53
C LYS A 353 19.15 18.05 19.83
N ASN A 354 19.02 17.81 18.52
CA ASN A 354 17.81 18.17 17.75
C ASN A 354 16.95 16.97 17.30
N LYS A 355 17.20 15.78 17.84
CA LYS A 355 16.40 14.61 17.46
C LYS A 355 15.08 14.64 18.21
N GLY A 356 13.98 14.84 17.46
CA GLY A 356 12.62 14.78 18.01
C GLY A 356 12.36 13.48 18.78
N ILE A 357 11.27 13.43 19.55
CA ILE A 357 10.93 12.22 20.33
C ILE A 357 10.31 11.19 19.38
N LEU A 358 10.83 9.96 19.36
CA LEU A 358 10.24 8.86 18.58
C LEU A 358 8.92 8.41 19.20
N TYR A 359 7.84 8.48 18.42
CA TYR A 359 6.50 8.04 18.84
C TYR A 359 6.11 6.68 18.28
N PHE A 360 6.49 6.43 17.02
CA PHE A 360 6.01 5.26 16.29
C PHE A 360 7.03 4.81 15.24
N THR A 361 7.08 3.50 15.03
CA THR A 361 7.82 2.87 13.94
C THR A 361 6.90 1.88 13.25
N ALA A 362 6.83 1.96 11.92
CA ALA A 362 6.19 0.97 11.08
C ALA A 362 7.15 0.54 9.98
N GLY A 363 6.92 -0.63 9.41
CA GLY A 363 7.71 -1.08 8.28
C GLY A 363 7.41 -2.50 7.89
N PHE A 364 8.11 -2.93 6.85
CA PHE A 364 8.12 -4.32 6.43
C PHE A 364 9.47 -4.71 5.84
N ASP A 365 9.74 -6.00 5.93
CA ASP A 365 10.85 -6.68 5.27
C ASP A 365 10.22 -7.82 4.47
N ILE A 366 10.28 -7.70 3.14
CA ILE A 366 9.60 -8.62 2.21
C ILE A 366 10.62 -9.21 1.24
N HIS A 367 10.46 -10.50 0.96
CA HIS A 367 11.33 -11.25 0.07
C HIS A 367 10.55 -11.81 -1.12
N ARG A 368 11.19 -11.90 -2.28
CA ARG A 368 10.60 -12.52 -3.47
C ARG A 368 10.36 -14.00 -3.18
N THR A 369 9.11 -14.42 -3.14
CA THR A 369 8.75 -15.82 -2.86
C THR A 369 8.41 -16.60 -4.12
N ILE A 370 7.98 -15.90 -5.17
CA ILE A 370 7.53 -16.53 -6.40
C ILE A 370 8.41 -16.07 -7.56
N ASN A 371 9.14 -17.01 -8.16
CA ASN A 371 9.85 -16.79 -9.42
C ASN A 371 8.99 -17.29 -10.60
N PRO A 372 8.64 -16.41 -11.56
CA PRO A 372 7.80 -16.76 -12.72
C PRO A 372 8.36 -17.89 -13.59
N THR A 373 9.65 -18.20 -13.47
CA THR A 373 10.30 -19.29 -14.22
C THR A 373 10.06 -20.69 -13.64
N THR A 374 9.46 -20.82 -12.45
CA THR A 374 9.26 -22.12 -11.80
C THR A 374 7.98 -22.80 -12.28
N GLN A 375 8.02 -24.11 -12.57
CA GLN A 375 6.86 -24.90 -13.02
C GLN A 375 5.66 -24.88 -12.04
N SER A 376 5.91 -24.60 -10.76
CA SER A 376 4.87 -24.49 -9.72
C SER A 376 4.22 -23.10 -9.62
N TYR A 377 4.67 -22.12 -10.42
CA TYR A 377 4.20 -20.74 -10.41
C TYR A 377 2.67 -20.60 -10.45
N PRO A 378 1.92 -21.27 -11.36
CA PRO A 378 0.47 -21.11 -11.44
C PRO A 378 -0.27 -21.57 -10.17
N LEU A 379 0.21 -22.64 -9.53
CA LEU A 379 -0.39 -23.19 -8.32
C LEU A 379 -0.08 -22.34 -7.07
N GLN A 380 1.11 -21.74 -7.02
CA GLN A 380 1.46 -20.81 -5.93
C GLN A 380 0.65 -19.51 -6.05
N LEU A 381 0.55 -18.97 -7.26
CA LEU A 381 -0.23 -17.76 -7.54
C LEU A 381 -1.72 -17.96 -7.20
N SER A 382 -2.33 -19.08 -7.61
CA SER A 382 -3.74 -19.36 -7.31
C SER A 382 -4.01 -19.47 -5.80
N LYS A 383 -3.10 -20.09 -5.04
CA LYS A 383 -3.17 -20.14 -3.57
C LYS A 383 -3.16 -18.76 -2.95
N ILE A 384 -2.34 -17.83 -3.46
CA ILE A 384 -2.28 -16.45 -2.95
C ILE A 384 -3.56 -15.72 -3.28
N ILE A 385 -4.01 -15.74 -4.53
CA ILE A 385 -5.23 -15.06 -4.99
C ILE A 385 -6.44 -15.48 -4.15
N LEU A 386 -6.61 -16.78 -3.89
CA LEU A 386 -7.71 -17.31 -3.07
C LEU A 386 -7.64 -16.90 -1.61
N ARG A 387 -6.43 -16.88 -1.04
CA ARG A 387 -6.22 -16.60 0.38
C ARG A 387 -6.36 -15.10 0.65
N TYR A 388 -5.93 -14.26 -0.28
CA TYR A 388 -5.73 -12.84 -0.03
C TYR A 388 -6.97 -12.10 0.55
N PRO A 389 -8.20 -12.26 0.03
CA PRO A 389 -9.38 -11.61 0.62
C PRO A 389 -9.64 -12.02 2.08
N ILE A 390 -9.47 -13.31 2.39
CA ILE A 390 -9.63 -13.84 3.75
C ILE A 390 -8.56 -13.25 4.66
N TYR A 391 -7.31 -13.20 4.21
CA TYR A 391 -6.21 -12.60 4.97
C TYR A 391 -6.47 -11.12 5.25
N CYS A 392 -6.92 -10.35 4.26
CA CYS A 392 -7.24 -8.94 4.48
C CYS A 392 -8.34 -8.75 5.52
N PHE A 393 -9.42 -9.54 5.43
CA PHE A 393 -10.51 -9.48 6.39
C PHE A 393 -10.04 -9.81 7.82
N VAL A 394 -9.22 -10.87 7.98
CA VAL A 394 -8.64 -11.24 9.27
C VAL A 394 -7.72 -10.13 9.80
N ILE A 395 -6.87 -9.55 8.96
CA ILE A 395 -5.99 -8.44 9.34
C ILE A 395 -6.81 -7.22 9.75
N GLN A 396 -7.88 -6.89 9.02
CA GLN A 396 -8.78 -5.80 9.39
C GLN A 396 -9.38 -6.01 10.78
N ILE A 397 -9.94 -7.18 11.07
CA ILE A 397 -10.46 -7.47 12.42
C ILE A 397 -9.34 -7.33 13.47
N TRP A 398 -8.14 -7.83 13.16
CA TRP A 398 -7.01 -7.78 14.09
C TRP A 398 -6.55 -6.34 14.36
N ILE A 399 -6.38 -5.49 13.36
CA ILE A 399 -5.98 -4.08 13.59
C ILE A 399 -7.03 -3.33 14.44
N HIS A 400 -8.32 -3.64 14.29
CA HIS A 400 -9.37 -3.07 15.14
C HIS A 400 -9.30 -3.62 16.57
N TYR A 401 -8.94 -4.89 16.74
CA TYR A 401 -8.68 -5.46 18.06
C TYR A 401 -7.47 -4.80 18.75
N GLU A 402 -6.39 -4.53 18.03
CA GLU A 402 -5.24 -3.79 18.58
C GLU A 402 -5.62 -2.32 18.89
N ALA A 403 -6.42 -1.67 18.05
CA ALA A 403 -7.00 -0.36 18.34
C ALA A 403 -7.83 -0.35 19.64
N LEU A 404 -8.66 -1.38 19.86
CA LEU A 404 -9.40 -1.54 21.12
C LEU A 404 -8.46 -1.71 22.32
N LYS A 405 -7.35 -2.46 22.20
CA LYS A 405 -6.35 -2.54 23.27
C LYS A 405 -5.70 -1.19 23.56
N LEU A 406 -5.47 -0.34 22.55
CA LEU A 406 -4.95 1.01 22.74
C LEU A 406 -5.95 1.87 23.55
N LEU A 407 -7.25 1.78 23.24
CA LEU A 407 -8.31 2.43 24.01
C LEU A 407 -8.35 1.93 25.46
N LEU A 408 -8.30 0.61 25.68
CA LEU A 408 -8.24 0.02 27.02
C LEU A 408 -6.99 0.40 27.80
N LYS A 409 -5.90 0.72 27.11
CA LYS A 409 -4.69 1.31 27.69
C LYS A 409 -4.86 2.80 28.01
N GLY A 410 -6.01 3.43 27.77
CA GLY A 410 -6.23 4.85 28.04
C GLY A 410 -5.45 5.78 27.10
N ILE A 411 -5.15 5.33 25.88
CA ILE A 411 -4.59 6.21 24.85
C ILE A 411 -5.73 7.05 24.27
N GLN A 412 -5.50 8.35 24.19
CA GLN A 412 -6.48 9.30 23.72
C GLN A 412 -6.86 9.03 22.25
N PHE A 413 -8.16 9.03 21.99
CA PHE A 413 -8.72 9.08 20.65
C PHE A 413 -8.70 10.52 20.14
N ILE A 414 -8.17 10.70 18.94
CA ILE A 414 -8.08 11.97 18.23
C ILE A 414 -9.03 11.87 17.04
N PRO A 415 -10.09 12.69 16.99
CA PRO A 415 -11.02 12.66 15.88
C PRO A 415 -10.32 13.12 14.60
N HIS A 416 -10.77 12.57 13.47
CA HIS A 416 -10.33 13.04 12.17
C HIS A 416 -10.69 14.52 12.01
N PRO A 417 -9.81 15.38 11.44
CA PRO A 417 -10.16 16.75 11.11
C PRO A 417 -11.49 16.83 10.34
N GLU A 418 -12.35 17.78 10.70
CA GLU A 418 -13.71 17.91 10.15
C GLU A 418 -13.71 18.14 8.63
N GLY A 419 -14.58 17.43 7.90
CA GLY A 419 -14.84 17.70 6.46
C GLY A 419 -14.82 16.51 5.52
N SER A 420 -14.37 15.32 5.94
CA SER A 420 -14.17 14.15 5.05
C SER A 420 -14.98 12.90 5.40
N GLU A 421 -16.07 13.07 6.14
CA GLU A 421 -16.85 11.93 6.63
C GLU A 421 -17.56 11.16 5.50
N THR A 422 -17.17 9.90 5.31
CA THR A 422 -17.90 8.94 4.49
C THR A 422 -19.11 8.37 5.25
N GLY A 423 -20.08 7.78 4.53
CA GLY A 423 -21.21 7.10 5.19
C GLY A 423 -20.76 5.98 6.16
N ALA A 424 -19.62 5.33 5.85
CA ALA A 424 -19.00 4.33 6.71
C ALA A 424 -18.37 4.94 7.97
N SER A 425 -17.67 6.08 7.85
CA SER A 425 -17.07 6.75 9.02
C SER A 425 -18.15 7.29 9.96
N LYS A 426 -19.26 7.81 9.44
CA LYS A 426 -20.43 8.23 10.23
C LYS A 426 -21.04 7.06 11.00
N ALA A 427 -21.19 5.90 10.37
CA ALA A 427 -21.72 4.72 11.03
C ALA A 427 -20.80 4.24 12.17
N ILE A 428 -19.49 4.26 11.97
CA ILE A 428 -18.51 3.89 13.01
C ILE A 428 -18.54 4.90 14.16
N ALA A 429 -18.58 6.21 13.88
CA ALA A 429 -18.68 7.25 14.89
C ALA A 429 -19.95 7.11 15.75
N VAL A 430 -21.09 6.81 15.13
CA VAL A 430 -22.35 6.56 15.82
C VAL A 430 -22.28 5.30 16.70
N VAL A 431 -21.68 4.22 16.22
CA VAL A 431 -21.52 2.98 16.99
C VAL A 431 -20.58 3.16 18.18
N MET A 432 -19.50 3.93 18.01
CA MET A 432 -18.49 4.15 19.04
C MET A 432 -18.85 5.27 20.02
N GLY A 433 -19.78 6.17 19.66
CA GLY A 433 -20.24 7.29 20.49
C GLY A 433 -20.56 6.93 21.95
N PRO A 434 -21.39 5.89 22.22
CA PRO A 434 -21.68 5.46 23.58
C PRO A 434 -20.45 4.97 24.36
N VAL A 435 -19.50 4.33 23.68
CA VAL A 435 -18.23 3.88 24.28
C VAL A 435 -17.38 5.08 24.70
N PHE A 436 -17.34 6.12 23.86
CA PHE A 436 -16.60 7.35 24.14
C PHE A 436 -17.17 8.12 25.34
N VAL A 437 -18.50 8.24 25.45
CA VAL A 437 -19.14 8.90 26.62
C VAL A 437 -18.79 8.18 27.92
N VAL A 438 -18.83 6.85 27.94
CA VAL A 438 -18.45 6.06 29.12
C VAL A 438 -16.97 6.28 29.46
N MET A 439 -16.12 6.38 28.44
CA MET A 439 -14.68 6.56 28.63
C MET A 439 -14.34 7.96 29.15
N ASP A 440 -14.99 9.01 28.67
CA ASP A 440 -14.84 10.38 29.19
C ASP A 440 -15.31 10.47 30.64
N MET A 441 -16.44 9.82 30.97
CA MET A 441 -16.90 9.71 32.36
C MET A 441 -15.88 8.97 33.25
N MET A 442 -15.25 7.92 32.75
CA MET A 442 -14.21 7.18 33.49
C MET A 442 -12.93 7.99 33.66
N ASN A 443 -12.51 8.75 32.65
CA ASN A 443 -11.37 9.64 32.72
C ASN A 443 -11.62 10.77 33.73
N ASP A 444 -12.79 11.41 33.70
CA ASP A 444 -13.19 12.42 34.68
C ASP A 444 -13.23 11.86 36.10
N LEU A 445 -13.75 10.65 36.28
CA LEU A 445 -13.75 9.96 37.57
C LEU A 445 -12.33 9.69 38.05
N PHE A 446 -11.45 9.22 37.17
CA PHE A 446 -10.05 8.94 37.49
C PHE A 446 -9.27 10.22 37.84
N VAL A 447 -9.50 11.32 37.12
CA VAL A 447 -8.93 12.64 37.41
C VAL A 447 -9.44 13.15 38.76
N ARG A 448 -10.73 13.02 39.07
CA ARG A 448 -11.31 13.40 40.37
C ARG A 448 -10.74 12.57 41.52
N LEU A 449 -10.55 11.26 41.32
CA LEU A 449 -9.95 10.37 42.32
C LEU A 449 -8.46 10.67 42.54
N LYS A 450 -7.75 11.14 41.52
CA LYS A 450 -6.32 11.50 41.61
C LYS A 450 -6.10 12.92 42.16
N GLY A 451 -7.06 13.83 41.94
CA GLY A 451 -7.06 15.20 42.47
C GLY A 451 -7.55 15.34 43.93
N GLY A 452 -8.16 14.30 44.51
CA GLY A 452 -8.70 14.34 45.87
C GLY A 452 -7.70 14.13 47.02
N GLY A 453 -6.39 14.17 46.76
CA GLY A 453 -5.34 13.84 47.73
C GLY A 453 -4.70 15.01 48.49
N GLY A 454 -5.13 16.26 48.27
CA GLY A 454 -4.37 17.44 48.68
C GLY A 454 -5.18 18.56 49.32
N GLU A 455 -5.99 18.27 50.33
CA GLU A 455 -6.42 19.32 51.27
C GLU A 455 -6.70 18.72 52.66
N LYS A 456 -5.65 18.67 53.49
CA LYS A 456 -5.80 18.59 54.95
C LYS A 456 -5.28 19.90 55.53
N THR A 457 -6.18 20.87 55.68
CA THR A 457 -6.06 21.94 56.65
C THR A 457 -6.80 21.54 57.92
N MET A 458 -6.06 21.17 58.95
CA MET A 458 -6.26 21.68 60.32
C MET A 458 -4.98 21.47 61.12
#